data_AF-A0A8S3DUI8-F1
#
_entry.id   AF-A0A8S3DUI8-F1
#
_cell.length_a   1.000
_cell.length_b   1.000
_cell.length_c   1.000
_cell.angle_alpha   90.00
_cell.angle_beta   90.00
_cell.angle_gamma   90.00
#
_symmetry.space_group_name_H-M   'P 1'
#
loop_
_entity.id
_entity.type
_entity.pdbx_description
1 polymer ?
#
loop_
_entity_poly.entity_id
_entity_poly.type
_entity_poly.pdbx_seq_one_letter_code
_entity_poly.pdbx_strand_id
1 'polypeptide(L)' 'TNAPFQAYGGTGITNEAVLRRVISPWSPANVTWFNQPTTTPSNKVVIPATTLEELYNVTLNVTQLVYDMRLAGPQ' A
#
# COMPACT_ATOMS: atom_id res chain seq x y z
N THR A 1 25.72 -13.85 2.68
CA THR A 1 25.86 -12.44 2.26
C THR A 1 24.54 -11.76 2.56
N ASN A 2 24.48 -11.02 3.67
CA ASN A 2 23.26 -10.37 4.12
C ASN A 2 22.93 -9.23 3.14
N ALA A 3 21.90 -9.42 2.32
CA ALA A 3 21.36 -8.32 1.54
C ALA A 3 20.91 -7.22 2.52
N PRO A 4 21.27 -5.95 2.29
CA PRO A 4 20.82 -4.87 3.16
C PRO A 4 19.30 -4.82 3.13
N PHE A 5 18.69 -4.74 4.32
CA PHE A 5 17.27 -4.40 4.45
C PHE A 5 17.04 -3.06 3.74
N GLN A 6 16.49 -3.10 2.53
CA GLN A 6 16.07 -1.91 1.83
C GLN A 6 14.74 -1.49 2.47
N ALA A 7 14.81 -0.55 3.42
CA ALA A 7 13.63 0.06 4.00
C ALA A 7 12.80 0.69 2.87
N TYR A 8 11.67 0.08 2.55
CA TYR A 8 10.74 0.62 1.57
C TYR A 8 10.00 1.81 2.22
N GLY A 9 10.66 2.97 2.26
CA GLY A 9 9.98 4.28 2.34
C GLY A 9 9.37 4.71 3.67
N GLY A 10 10.06 4.50 4.80
CA GLY A 10 9.79 5.21 6.05
C GLY A 10 11.11 5.35 6.81
N THR A 11 11.38 6.51 7.42
CA THR A 11 12.66 6.80 8.11
C THR A 11 12.95 5.91 9.32
N GLY A 12 12.12 4.89 9.60
CA GLY A 12 12.19 4.08 10.81
C GLY A 12 11.86 4.86 12.09
N ILE A 13 11.56 6.16 11.97
CA ILE A 13 11.28 7.07 13.08
C ILE A 13 9.77 7.12 13.37
N THR A 14 8.92 6.80 12.39
CA THR A 14 7.46 6.81 12.51
C THR A 14 6.84 5.55 11.90
N ASN A 15 5.64 5.17 12.38
CA ASN A 15 4.84 4.07 11.85
C ASN A 15 3.83 4.55 10.79
N GLU A 16 4.14 5.62 10.07
CA GLU A 16 3.35 6.07 8.93
C GLU A 16 3.39 5.02 7.81
N ALA A 17 2.25 4.81 7.15
CA ALA A 17 2.14 3.90 6.01
C ALA A 17 1.39 4.53 4.84
N VAL A 18 1.47 3.91 3.67
CA VAL A 18 0.79 4.38 2.46
C VAL A 18 0.06 3.22 1.79
N LEU A 19 -1.24 3.39 1.58
CA LEU A 19 -2.06 2.49 0.78
C LEU A 19 -2.00 2.90 -0.70
N ARG A 20 -1.62 1.94 -1.55
CA ARG A 20 -1.58 2.08 -3.01
C ARG A 20 -2.36 0.94 -3.65
N ARG A 21 -2.95 1.24 -4.81
CA ARG A 21 -3.68 0.24 -5.61
C ARG A 21 -2.73 -0.53 -6.52
N VAL A 22 -2.98 -1.83 -6.65
CA VAL A 22 -2.37 -2.71 -7.66
C VAL A 22 -2.99 -2.46 -9.03
N ILE A 23 -2.16 -2.40 -10.07
CA ILE A 23 -2.59 -2.10 -11.46
C ILE A 23 -2.21 -3.19 -12.46
N SER A 24 -1.48 -4.23 -12.04
CA SER A 24 -1.20 -5.41 -12.86
C SER A 24 -2.05 -6.61 -12.44
N PRO A 25 -2.40 -7.53 -13.37
CA PRO A 25 -2.98 -8.82 -13.01
C PRO A 25 -2.11 -9.56 -11.98
N TRP A 26 -2.75 -10.25 -11.04
CA TRP A 26 -2.05 -11.04 -10.04
C TRP A 26 -2.89 -12.25 -9.61
N SER A 27 -2.22 -13.28 -9.11
CA SER A 27 -2.83 -14.46 -8.52
C SER A 27 -2.28 -14.66 -7.12
N PRO A 28 -3.12 -14.83 -6.08
CA PRO A 28 -2.66 -15.00 -4.71
C PRO A 28 -1.65 -16.14 -4.52
N ALA A 29 -1.77 -17.21 -5.31
CA ALA A 29 -0.90 -18.38 -5.22
C ALA A 29 0.55 -18.10 -5.64
N ASN A 30 0.79 -17.02 -6.40
CA ASN A 30 2.10 -16.72 -6.99
C ASN A 30 2.77 -15.47 -6.40
N VAL A 31 2.14 -14.78 -5.44
CA VAL A 31 2.69 -13.55 -4.86
C VAL A 31 3.71 -13.89 -3.77
N THR A 32 4.87 -13.26 -3.88
CA THR A 32 6.00 -13.24 -2.94
C THR A 32 6.48 -11.80 -2.80
N TRP A 33 7.36 -11.53 -1.83
CA TRP A 33 7.99 -10.22 -1.68
C TRP A 33 8.76 -9.77 -2.93
N PHE A 34 9.37 -10.71 -3.67
CA PHE A 34 10.19 -10.40 -4.85
C PHE A 34 9.37 -10.11 -6.11
N ASN A 35 8.17 -10.68 -6.21
CA ASN A 35 7.31 -10.58 -7.38
C ASN A 35 5.95 -9.95 -7.04
N GLN A 36 5.96 -8.98 -6.12
CA GLN A 36 4.77 -8.20 -5.81
C GLN A 36 4.23 -7.50 -7.07
N PRO A 37 2.90 -7.44 -7.26
CA PRO A 37 2.29 -6.73 -8.38
C PRO A 37 2.68 -5.25 -8.41
N THR A 38 2.67 -4.64 -9.61
CA THR A 38 2.95 -3.21 -9.72
C THR A 38 1.81 -2.39 -9.13
N THR A 39 2.15 -1.29 -8.47
CA THR A 39 1.20 -0.36 -7.85
C THR A 39 1.30 1.04 -8.44
N THR A 40 0.25 1.85 -8.26
CA THR A 40 0.23 3.26 -8.68
C THR A 40 0.26 4.21 -7.47
N PRO A 41 0.97 5.35 -7.54
CA PRO A 41 0.87 6.41 -6.54
C PRO A 41 -0.38 7.29 -6.71
N SER A 42 -1.12 7.14 -7.83
CA SER A 42 -2.34 7.93 -8.09
C SER A 42 -3.41 7.61 -7.04
N ASN A 43 -4.03 8.66 -6.50
CA ASN A 43 -5.06 8.56 -5.46
C ASN A 43 -4.63 7.74 -4.22
N LYS A 44 -3.32 7.63 -3.95
CA LYS A 44 -2.80 6.94 -2.75
C LYS A 44 -3.39 7.57 -1.48
N VAL A 45 -3.57 6.74 -0.45
CA VAL A 45 -4.05 7.19 0.86
C VAL A 45 -2.92 7.05 1.87
N VAL A 46 -2.64 8.13 2.60
CA VAL A 46 -1.65 8.11 3.69
C VAL A 46 -2.36 7.63 4.95
N ILE A 47 -1.74 6.67 5.63
CA ILE A 47 -2.12 6.18 6.93
C ILE A 47 -1.19 6.88 7.92
N PRO A 48 -1.68 7.85 8.71
CA PRO A 48 -0.83 8.61 9.60
C PRO A 48 -0.22 7.70 10.67
N ALA A 49 0.95 8.08 11.16
CA ALA A 49 1.53 7.47 12.35
C ALA A 49 0.57 7.59 13.54
N THR A 50 0.56 6.57 14.40
CA THR A 50 -0.25 6.60 15.63
C THR A 50 0.34 7.57 16.63
N THR A 51 -0.50 8.34 17.31
CA THR A 51 -0.08 9.26 18.38
C THR A 51 -0.07 8.61 19.76
N LEU A 52 -0.69 7.43 19.91
CA LEU A 52 -0.80 6.67 21.15
C LEU A 52 -0.56 5.19 20.87
N GLU A 53 0.05 4.49 21.84
CA GLU A 53 0.43 3.07 21.74
C GLU A 53 -0.78 2.12 21.56
N GLU A 54 -1.95 2.53 22.06
CA GLU A 54 -3.18 1.72 22.05
C GLU A 54 -4.16 2.12 20.94
N LEU A 55 -3.79 3.07 20.07
CA LEU A 55 -4.65 3.52 18.98
C LEU A 55 -4.52 2.58 17.77
N TYR A 56 -5.27 1.48 17.80
CA TYR A 56 -5.24 0.47 16.72
C TYR A 56 -6.21 0.74 15.57
N ASN A 57 -7.10 1.74 15.72
CA ASN A 57 -8.15 2.02 14.75
C ASN A 57 -7.81 3.26 13.91
N VAL A 58 -7.93 3.12 12.59
CA VAL A 58 -7.84 4.23 11.64
C VAL A 58 -9.02 4.15 10.67
N THR A 59 -9.63 5.31 10.38
CA THR A 59 -10.62 5.43 9.31
C THR A 59 -9.95 6.07 8.10
N LEU A 60 -9.99 5.39 6.96
CA LEU A 60 -9.34 5.82 5.73
C LEU A 60 -10.40 6.05 4.65
N ASN A 61 -10.37 7.22 4.01
CA ASN A 61 -11.18 7.47 2.83
C ASN A 61 -10.50 6.91 1.59
N VAL A 62 -11.03 5.80 1.07
CA VAL A 62 -10.52 5.11 -0.12
C VAL A 62 -11.40 5.31 -1.37
N THR A 63 -12.31 6.28 -1.35
CA THR A 63 -13.33 6.46 -2.40
C THR A 63 -12.72 6.56 -3.79
N GLN A 64 -11.66 7.37 -3.96
CA GLN A 64 -11.00 7.54 -5.26
C GLN A 64 -10.28 6.27 -5.73
N LEU A 65 -9.63 5.53 -4.80
CA LEU A 65 -9.00 4.26 -5.14
C LEU A 65 -10.01 3.25 -5.69
N VAL A 66 -11.18 3.13 -5.04
CA VAL A 66 -12.25 2.22 -5.47
C VAL A 66 -12.90 2.69 -6.77
N TYR A 67 -13.11 4.01 -6.92
CA TYR A 67 -13.63 4.59 -8.15
C TYR A 67 -12.74 4.23 -9.35
N ASP A 68 -11.43 4.42 -9.21
CA ASP A 68 -10.51 4.09 -10.29
C ASP A 68 -10.48 2.58 -10.63
N MET A 69 -10.70 1.69 -9.66
CA MET A 69 -10.77 0.23 -9.91
C MET A 69 -11.98 -0.13 -10.76
N ARG A 70 -13.11 0.57 -10.56
CA ARG A 70 -14.32 0.36 -11.37
C ARG A 70 -14.15 0.86 -12.80
N LEU A 71 -13.47 2.00 -12.97
CA LEU A 71 -13.18 2.54 -14.30
C LEU A 71 -12.16 1.72 -15.08
N ALA A 72 -11.26 1.02 -14.39
CA ALA A 72 -10.25 0.16 -15.00
C ALA A 72 -10.76 -1.26 -15.37
N GLY A 73 -12.06 -1.53 -15.19
CA GLY A 73 -12.68 -2.77 -15.66
C GLY A 73 -12.67 -2.87 -17.20
N PRO A 74 -12.79 -4.08 -17.77
CA PRO A 74 -12.82 -4.24 -19.23
C PRO A 74 -14.00 -3.47 -19.83
N GLN A 75 -13.71 -2.62 -20.81
CA GLN A 75 -14.67 -2.18 -21.82
C GLN A 75 -14.76 -3.26 -22.90
#